data_AF-A0A9X0EGR9-F1
#
_entry.id   AF-A0A9X0EGR9-F1
#
_cell.length_a   1.000
_cell.length_b   1.000
_cell.length_c   1.000
_cell.angle_alpha   90.00
_cell.angle_beta   90.00
_cell.angle_gamma   90.00
#
_symmetry.space_group_name_H-M   'P 1'
#
loop_
_entity.id
_entity.type
_entity.pdbx_description
1 polymer ?
#
loop_
_entity_poly.entity_id
_entity_poly.type
_entity_poly.pdbx_seq_one_letter_code
_entity_poly.pdbx_strand_id
1 'polypeptide(L)' 'MRPQTFDIPNALDLINELDQATEQMMSIPVEHIGGAHWEEAFVRQQSAFRKWRDYLYCKADERPAVRLLNIA' A
#
# COMPACT_ATOMS: atom_id res chain seq x y z
N MET A 1 -28.84 6.65 -12.74
CA MET A 1 -27.71 6.35 -11.83
C MET A 1 -26.44 6.72 -12.56
N ARG A 2 -25.64 7.65 -12.02
CA ARG A 2 -24.30 7.93 -12.58
C ARG A 2 -23.41 6.73 -12.23
N PRO A 3 -22.60 6.20 -13.17
CA PRO A 3 -21.63 5.18 -12.82
C PRO A 3 -20.68 5.80 -11.78
N GLN A 4 -20.59 5.19 -10.60
CA GLN A 4 -19.51 5.47 -9.68
C GLN A 4 -18.25 4.99 -10.39
N THR A 5 -17.50 5.92 -10.98
CA THR A 5 -16.11 5.68 -11.32
C THR A 5 -15.43 5.39 -10.00
N PHE A 6 -15.29 4.10 -9.68
CA PHE A 6 -14.31 3.68 -8.71
C PHE A 6 -12.99 4.16 -9.26
N ASP A 7 -12.50 5.31 -8.76
CA ASP A 7 -11.14 5.76 -9.03
C ASP A 7 -10.24 4.68 -8.46
N ILE A 8 -9.85 3.74 -9.31
CA ILE A 8 -8.90 2.70 -8.98
C ILE A 8 -7.64 3.46 -8.57
N PRO A 9 -7.20 3.37 -7.30
CA PRO A 9 -6.05 4.12 -6.86
C PRO A 9 -4.86 3.77 -7.75
N ASN A 10 -4.18 4.79 -8.25
CA ASN A 10 -3.07 4.64 -9.16
C ASN A 10 -1.90 3.96 -8.43
N ALA A 11 -1.38 2.87 -9.01
CA ALA A 11 -0.28 2.11 -8.43
C ALA A 11 0.94 2.99 -8.13
N LEU A 12 1.23 3.96 -9.01
CA LEU A 12 2.37 4.85 -8.85
C LEU A 12 2.21 5.74 -7.63
N ASP A 13 1.01 6.28 -7.40
CA ASP A 13 0.74 7.15 -6.25
C ASP A 13 0.82 6.37 -4.93
N LEU A 14 0.33 5.12 -4.93
CA LEU A 14 0.44 4.24 -3.77
C LEU A 14 1.89 3.87 -3.42
N ILE A 15 2.71 3.55 -4.43
CA ILE A 15 4.13 3.26 -4.23
C ILE A 15 4.87 4.51 -3.77
N ASN A 16 4.62 5.67 -4.39
CA ASN A 16 5.26 6.93 -4.01
C ASN A 16 4.94 7.32 -2.57
N GLU A 17 3.68 7.18 -2.13
CA GLU A 17 3.32 7.44 -0.73
C GLU A 17 3.99 6.45 0.23
N LEU A 18 4.08 5.17 -0.14
CA LEU A 18 4.79 4.16 0.67
C LEU A 18 6.28 4.49 0.79
N ASP A 19 6.92 4.88 -0.30
CA ASP A 19 8.33 5.26 -0.34
C ASP A 19 8.59 6.47 0.56
N GLN A 20 7.82 7.55 0.38
CA GLN A 20 7.92 8.77 1.20
C GLN A 20 7.66 8.49 2.69
N ALA A 21 6.64 7.71 3.02
CA ALA A 21 6.35 7.39 4.41
C ALA A 21 7.47 6.54 5.04
N THR A 22 8.10 5.67 4.25
CA THR A 22 9.25 4.86 4.70
C THR A 22 10.49 5.73 4.87
N GLU A 23 10.80 6.62 3.93
CA GLU A 23 11.89 7.58 4.02
C GLU A 23 11.75 8.45 5.28
N GLN A 24 10.57 9.00 5.53
CA GLN A 24 10.30 9.80 6.71
C GLN A 24 10.51 9.00 8.01
N MET A 25 10.01 7.77 8.09
CA MET A 25 10.23 6.92 9.26
C MET A 25 11.72 6.58 9.46
N MET A 26 12.46 6.34 8.38
CA MET A 26 13.91 6.03 8.43
C MET A 26 14.77 7.26 8.72
N SER A 27 14.27 8.46 8.45
CA SER A 27 14.97 9.72 8.78
C SER A 27 15.00 10.01 10.28
N ILE A 28 14.18 9.31 11.08
CA ILE A 28 14.09 9.51 12.53
C ILE A 28 15.32 8.89 13.21
N PRO A 29 16.10 9.68 13.98
CA PRO A 29 17.24 9.17 14.72
C PRO A 29 16.84 8.05 15.69
N VAL A 30 17.74 7.09 15.90
CA VAL A 30 17.43 5.87 16.67
C VAL A 30 17.05 6.19 18.12
N GLU A 31 17.59 7.26 18.67
CA GLU A 31 17.31 7.79 20.00
C GLU A 31 15.87 8.30 20.18
N HIS A 32 15.16 8.55 19.08
CA HIS A 32 13.77 9.01 19.09
C HIS A 32 12.76 7.90 18.78
N ILE A 33 13.21 6.67 18.57
CA ILE A 33 12.34 5.51 18.40
C ILE A 33 11.51 5.29 19.66
N GLY A 34 10.21 5.04 19.48
CA GLY A 34 9.24 4.90 20.58
C GLY A 34 8.68 6.22 21.11
N GLY A 35 9.18 7.37 20.62
CA GLY A 35 8.59 8.68 20.89
C GLY A 35 7.39 8.98 20.00
N ALA A 36 6.64 10.05 20.34
CA ALA A 36 5.44 10.45 19.60
C ALA A 36 5.70 10.68 18.10
N HIS A 37 6.82 11.33 17.76
CA HIS A 37 7.17 11.58 16.36
C HIS A 37 7.45 10.28 15.58
N TRP A 38 8.10 9.31 16.22
CA TRP A 38 8.31 7.99 15.64
C TRP A 38 7.00 7.24 15.46
N GLU A 39 6.10 7.30 16.45
CA GLU A 39 4.80 6.64 16.38
C GLU A 39 3.93 7.19 15.25
N GLU A 40 3.90 8.52 15.07
CA GLU A 40 3.20 9.16 13.95
C GLU A 40 3.75 8.69 12.58
N ALA A 41 5.08 8.68 12.41
CA ALA A 41 5.71 8.22 11.18
C ALA A 41 5.46 6.72 10.93
N PHE A 42 5.51 5.91 11.99
CA PHE A 42 5.21 4.48 11.93
C PHE A 42 3.76 4.22 11.52
N VAL A 43 2.80 4.93 12.11
CA VAL A 43 1.37 4.82 11.75
C VAL A 43 1.15 5.21 10.29
N ARG A 44 1.80 6.27 9.82
CA ARG A 44 1.73 6.69 8.41
C ARG A 44 2.28 5.60 7.48
N GLN A 45 3.48 5.08 7.76
CA GLN A 45 4.12 4.05 6.97
C GLN A 45 3.27 2.77 6.93
N GLN A 46 2.74 2.33 8.07
CA GLN A 46 1.89 1.14 8.15
C GLN A 46 0.58 1.32 7.36
N SER A 47 0.00 2.52 7.40
CA SER A 47 -1.19 2.86 6.62
C SER A 47 -0.92 2.84 5.11
N ALA A 48 0.19 3.43 4.67
CA ALA A 48 0.61 3.40 3.27
C ALA A 48 0.87 1.96 2.78
N PHE A 49 1.56 1.16 3.58
CA PHE A 49 1.80 -0.25 3.28
C PHE A 49 0.51 -1.04 3.15
N ARG A 50 -0.45 -0.84 4.05
CA ARG A 50 -1.76 -1.51 3.99
C ARG A 50 -2.49 -1.17 2.69
N LYS A 51 -2.54 0.10 2.30
CA LYS A 51 -3.19 0.53 1.05
C LYS A 51 -2.52 -0.11 -0.18
N TRP A 52 -1.20 -0.13 -0.23
CA TRP A 52 -0.46 -0.78 -1.31
C TRP A 52 -0.75 -2.29 -1.38
N ARG A 53 -0.72 -2.97 -0.24
CA ARG A 53 -1.03 -4.39 -0.15
C ARG A 53 -2.46 -4.69 -0.59
N ASP A 54 -3.43 -3.89 -0.14
CA ASP A 54 -4.83 -4.08 -0.50
C ASP A 54 -5.04 -3.86 -2.02
N TYR A 55 -4.34 -2.89 -2.62
CA TYR A 55 -4.29 -2.72 -4.08
C TYR A 55 -3.74 -3.96 -4.80
N LEU A 56 -2.64 -4.53 -4.31
CA LEU A 56 -2.05 -5.74 -4.88
C LEU A 56 -3.03 -6.93 -4.81
N TYR A 57 -3.76 -7.09 -3.70
CA TYR A 57 -4.80 -8.11 -3.60
C TYR A 57 -5.93 -7.89 -4.59
N CYS A 58 -6.46 -6.67 -4.72
CA CYS A 58 -7.46 -6.36 -5.73
C CYS A 58 -6.96 -6.68 -7.14
N LYS A 59 -5.71 -6.34 -7.48
CA LYS A 59 -5.11 -6.68 -8.77
C LYS A 59 -4.84 -8.17 -8.97
N ALA A 60 -4.59 -8.91 -7.90
CA ALA A 60 -4.48 -10.36 -7.96
C ALA A 60 -5.84 -11.03 -8.19
N ASP A 61 -6.90 -10.55 -7.54
CA ASP A 61 -8.28 -11.05 -7.69
C ASP A 61 -8.88 -10.69 -9.07
N GLU A 62 -8.50 -9.53 -9.63
CA GLU A 62 -8.85 -9.16 -11.02
C GLU A 62 -8.24 -10.10 -12.07
N ARG A 63 -7.17 -10.83 -11.73
CA ARG A 63 -6.66 -11.90 -12.59
C ARG A 63 -7.52 -13.12 -12.34
N PRO A 64 -8.31 -13.62 -13.31
CA PRO A 64 -8.91 -14.93 -13.16
C PRO A 64 -7.75 -15.90 -12.91
N ALA A 65 -7.82 -16.67 -11.81
CA ALA A 65 -6.90 -17.75 -11.52
C ALA A 65 -6.67 -18.47 -12.85
N VAL A 66 -5.44 -18.36 -13.38
CA VAL A 66 -5.02 -18.93 -14.66
C VAL A 66 -5.67 -20.29 -14.70
N ARG A 67 -6.68 -20.42 -15.59
CA ARG A 67 -7.59 -21.55 -15.67
C ARG A 67 -6.78 -22.77 -15.30
N LEU A 68 -7.11 -23.39 -14.16
CA LEU A 68 -6.58 -24.68 -13.75
C LEU A 68 -6.39 -25.46 -15.04
N LEU A 69 -5.12 -25.66 -15.39
CA LEU A 69 -4.73 -26.21 -16.67
C LEU A 69 -5.56 -27.48 -16.87
N ASN A 70 -6.54 -27.42 -17.77
CA ASN A 70 -7.18 -28.62 -18.31
C ASN A 70 -6.08 -29.33 -19.09
N ILE A 71 -5.29 -30.11 -18.37
CA ILE A 71 -4.49 -31.18 -18.94
C ILE A 71 -5.51 -32.29 -19.18
N ALA A 72 -5.75 -32.51 -20.47
CA ALA A 72 -6.70 -33.46 -21.04
C ALA A 72 -6.57 -34.89 -20.49
#